data_AF-A0A929MZJ7-F1
#
_entry.id   AF-A0A929MZJ7-F1
#
_cell.length_a   1.000
_cell.length_b   1.000
_cell.length_c   1.000
_cell.angle_alpha   90.00
_cell.angle_beta   90.00
_cell.angle_gamma   90.00
#
_symmetry.space_group_name_H-M   'P 1'
#
loop_
_entity.id
_entity.type
_entity.pdbx_description
1 polymer ?
#
loop_
_entity_poly.entity_id
_entity_poly.type
_entity_poly.pdbx_seq_one_letter_code
_entity_poly.pdbx_strand_id
1 'polypeptide(L)'
;MFAQDLDALIRHLGASPAPGTDEEKFRQYRGLVNQRLPYPVSQDYLDLESRFLAAWRQQEAIYHLADCQKTAHPSLYLWQGDITRLAVDAIVNAANSAMLGCFEPNHYCIDNQIHTFAGVGLRLACADLKKARGGKPLPVGQALMTSGFNLPAKQVIHTVGPRIHHLPVSPMMQDLLKKAYRACLACADQAGLATIAFCCISTGEFSYPIEEATPIAIETVSAYLAETGSKLKVIFNVWTDSQYQLYHDLLHSKEASHVASTNSNLS
;
A
#
# COMPACT_ATOMS: atom_id res chain seq x y z
N MET A 1 19.10 7.81 -22.21
CA MET A 1 18.52 6.45 -22.07
C MET A 1 17.12 6.56 -21.44
N PHE A 2 16.99 7.17 -20.27
CA PHE A 2 15.74 7.39 -19.56
C PHE A 2 14.56 7.95 -20.39
N ALA A 3 14.74 9.09 -21.07
CA ALA A 3 13.70 9.70 -21.89
C ALA A 3 13.28 8.84 -23.11
N GLN A 4 14.19 8.01 -23.65
CA GLN A 4 13.89 7.16 -24.81
C GLN A 4 13.00 5.97 -24.42
N ASP A 5 13.19 5.42 -23.22
CA ASP A 5 12.36 4.32 -22.72
C ASP A 5 10.94 4.79 -22.42
N LEU A 6 10.80 5.97 -21.81
CA LEU A 6 9.50 6.58 -21.54
C LEU A 6 8.72 6.87 -22.83
N ASP A 7 9.39 7.44 -23.84
CA ASP A 7 8.80 7.66 -25.16
C ASP A 7 8.39 6.34 -25.83
N ALA A 8 9.18 5.28 -25.68
CA ALA A 8 8.85 3.97 -26.22
C ALA A 8 7.64 3.35 -25.50
N LEU A 9 7.56 3.44 -24.17
CA LEU A 9 6.40 2.97 -23.39
C LEU A 9 5.11 3.68 -23.80
N ILE A 10 5.16 5.01 -23.97
CA ILE A 10 4.00 5.79 -24.42
C ILE A 10 3.53 5.34 -25.81
N ARG A 11 4.46 5.07 -26.73
CA ARG A 11 4.14 4.52 -28.06
C ARG A 11 3.54 3.12 -27.99
N HIS A 12 4.05 2.24 -27.12
CA HIS A 12 3.48 0.92 -26.88
C HIS A 12 2.04 0.97 -26.36
N LEU A 13 1.69 2.04 -25.63
CA LEU A 13 0.33 2.29 -25.14
C LEU A 13 -0.56 2.98 -26.19
N GLY A 14 -0.08 3.15 -27.43
CA GLY A 14 -0.85 3.67 -28.57
C GLY A 14 -0.91 5.19 -28.66
N ALA A 15 -0.06 5.91 -27.92
CA ALA A 15 -0.02 7.37 -27.93
C ALA A 15 1.30 7.90 -28.52
N SER A 16 1.28 9.12 -29.04
CA SER A 16 2.51 9.85 -29.37
C SER A 16 3.04 10.53 -28.12
N PRO A 17 4.34 10.42 -27.79
CA PRO A 17 4.94 11.13 -26.66
C PRO A 17 4.73 12.64 -26.81
N ALA A 18 4.18 13.26 -25.77
CA ALA A 18 4.02 14.70 -25.73
C ALA A 18 5.40 15.39 -25.77
N PRO A 19 5.53 16.54 -26.45
CA PRO A 19 6.69 17.40 -26.24
C PRO A 19 6.69 17.88 -24.80
N GLY A 20 7.88 18.02 -24.20
CA GLY A 20 8.00 18.51 -22.82
C GLY A 20 9.09 17.80 -22.02
N THR A 21 9.05 18.09 -20.73
CA THR A 21 9.90 17.51 -19.68
C THR A 21 9.61 16.02 -19.46
N ASP A 22 10.54 15.32 -18.80
CA ASP A 22 10.35 13.91 -18.47
C ASP A 22 9.20 13.71 -17.47
N GLU A 23 8.95 14.68 -16.60
CA GLU A 23 7.81 14.69 -15.67
C GLU A 23 6.46 14.81 -16.40
N GLU A 24 6.37 15.66 -17.42
CA GLU A 24 5.16 15.79 -18.24
C GLU A 24 4.89 14.50 -19.04
N LYS A 25 5.94 13.91 -19.61
CA LYS A 25 5.85 12.61 -20.28
C LYS A 25 5.49 11.49 -19.31
N PHE A 26 6.01 11.52 -18.09
CA PHE A 26 5.66 10.53 -17.07
C PHE A 26 4.20 10.64 -16.66
N ARG A 27 3.67 11.87 -16.54
CA ARG A 27 2.23 12.09 -16.32
C ARG A 27 1.39 11.56 -17.49
N GLN A 28 1.85 11.68 -18.72
CA GLN A 28 1.18 11.07 -19.88
C GLN A 28 1.20 9.54 -19.77
N TYR A 29 2.38 8.94 -19.55
CA TYR A 29 2.56 7.50 -19.37
C TYR A 29 1.66 6.96 -18.24
N ARG A 30 1.66 7.62 -17.07
CA ARG A 30 0.84 7.27 -15.92
C ARG A 30 -0.64 7.28 -16.28
N GLY A 31 -1.14 8.34 -16.93
CA GLY A 31 -2.52 8.40 -17.37
C GLY A 31 -2.91 7.22 -18.28
N LEU A 32 -2.06 6.89 -19.26
CA LEU A 32 -2.28 5.78 -20.19
C LEU A 32 -2.26 4.42 -19.47
N VAL A 33 -1.28 4.17 -18.60
CA VAL A 33 -1.17 2.88 -17.89
C VAL A 33 -2.30 2.70 -16.88
N ASN A 34 -2.79 3.79 -16.25
CA ASN A 34 -3.94 3.73 -15.35
C ASN A 34 -5.20 3.24 -16.06
N GLN A 35 -5.43 3.67 -17.31
CA GLN A 35 -6.62 3.28 -18.08
C GLN A 35 -6.51 1.89 -18.73
N ARG A 36 -5.31 1.33 -18.80
CA ARG A 36 -5.03 0.07 -19.50
C ARG A 36 -5.73 -1.13 -18.85
N LEU A 37 -6.64 -1.79 -19.57
CA LEU A 37 -7.25 -3.05 -19.12
C LEU A 37 -6.19 -4.17 -18.94
N PRO A 38 -6.45 -5.22 -18.12
CA PRO A 38 -5.49 -6.29 -17.83
C PRO A 38 -5.31 -7.29 -18.99
N TYR A 39 -5.07 -6.80 -20.21
CA TYR A 39 -4.70 -7.64 -21.34
C TYR A 39 -3.23 -8.04 -21.24
N PRO A 40 -2.82 -9.21 -21.76
CA PRO A 40 -1.42 -9.60 -21.83
C PRO A 40 -0.53 -8.53 -22.50
N VAL A 41 0.74 -8.48 -22.10
CA VAL A 41 1.80 -7.69 -22.74
C VAL A 41 2.94 -8.60 -23.16
N SER A 42 3.77 -8.16 -24.11
CA SER A 42 4.98 -8.89 -24.47
C SER A 42 6.03 -8.82 -23.36
N GLN A 43 6.95 -9.78 -23.34
CA GLN A 43 8.11 -9.74 -22.44
C GLN A 43 8.96 -8.49 -22.69
N ASP A 44 9.14 -8.10 -23.96
CA ASP A 44 9.87 -6.88 -24.33
C ASP A 44 9.28 -5.62 -23.67
N TYR A 45 7.94 -5.52 -23.56
CA TYR A 45 7.30 -4.41 -22.86
C TYR A 45 7.60 -4.45 -21.36
N LEU A 46 7.52 -5.64 -20.74
CA LEU A 46 7.79 -5.80 -19.30
C LEU A 46 9.24 -5.47 -18.97
N ASP A 47 10.19 -5.87 -19.82
CA ASP A 47 11.61 -5.59 -19.63
C ASP A 47 11.91 -4.10 -19.80
N LEU A 48 11.28 -3.46 -20.81
CA LEU A 48 11.34 -2.01 -21.03
C LEU A 48 10.76 -1.24 -19.83
N GLU A 49 9.57 -1.61 -19.36
CA GLU A 49 8.90 -0.99 -18.22
C GLU A 49 9.73 -1.14 -16.95
N SER A 50 10.27 -2.34 -16.71
CA SER A 50 11.07 -2.61 -15.52
C SER A 50 12.37 -1.82 -15.51
N ARG A 51 13.06 -1.73 -16.65
CA ARG A 51 14.26 -0.92 -16.83
C ARG A 51 13.97 0.57 -16.63
N PHE A 52 12.86 1.06 -17.21
CA PHE A 52 12.43 2.44 -17.03
C PHE A 52 12.11 2.76 -15.56
N LEU A 53 11.24 1.96 -14.91
CA LEU A 53 10.85 2.18 -13.52
C LEU A 53 12.06 2.08 -12.58
N ALA A 54 13.01 1.17 -12.85
CA ALA A 54 14.25 1.08 -12.08
C ALA A 54 15.08 2.37 -12.18
N ALA A 55 15.23 2.92 -13.38
CA ALA A 55 15.91 4.19 -13.58
C ALA A 55 15.14 5.37 -12.95
N TRP A 56 13.80 5.38 -13.04
CA TRP A 56 12.94 6.39 -12.41
C TRP A 56 13.12 6.42 -10.89
N ARG A 57 13.14 5.24 -10.26
CA ARG A 57 13.31 5.13 -8.81
C ARG A 57 14.65 5.70 -8.32
N GLN A 58 15.72 5.58 -9.10
CA GLN A 58 17.06 6.07 -8.75
C GLN A 58 17.16 7.60 -8.60
N GLN A 59 16.14 8.35 -9.00
CA GLN A 59 16.11 9.81 -8.87
C GLN A 59 15.94 10.28 -7.42
N GLU A 60 15.38 9.45 -6.53
CA GLU A 60 15.29 9.77 -5.10
C GLU A 60 15.66 8.55 -4.25
N ALA A 61 15.82 8.74 -2.95
CA ALA A 61 16.26 7.70 -2.04
C ALA A 61 15.28 6.51 -1.96
N ILE A 62 15.84 5.34 -1.66
CA ILE A 62 15.10 4.17 -1.18
C ILE A 62 15.27 4.11 0.33
N TYR A 63 14.18 3.86 1.03
CA TYR A 63 14.14 3.84 2.49
C TYR A 63 13.98 2.41 2.98
N HIS A 64 14.55 2.13 4.13
CA HIS A 64 14.48 0.85 4.81
C HIS A 64 13.85 1.03 6.18
N LEU A 65 13.55 -0.10 6.84
CA LEU A 65 13.07 -0.09 8.22
C LEU A 65 13.96 0.74 9.17
N ALA A 66 15.28 0.78 8.94
CA ALA A 66 16.23 1.52 9.75
C ALA A 66 16.03 3.06 9.67
N ASP A 67 15.40 3.54 8.59
CA ASP A 67 15.10 4.95 8.37
C ASP A 67 13.74 5.35 8.99
N CYS A 68 12.96 4.37 9.48
CA CYS A 68 11.68 4.62 10.12
C CYS A 68 11.86 4.98 11.61
N GLN A 69 11.05 5.92 12.10
CA GLN A 69 11.05 6.30 13.51
C GLN A 69 10.53 5.13 14.36
N LYS A 70 11.30 4.74 15.38
CA LYS A 70 10.85 3.79 16.41
C LYS A 70 9.83 4.45 17.32
N THR A 71 8.86 3.67 17.78
CA THR A 71 7.83 4.13 18.72
C THR A 71 8.06 3.56 20.12
N ALA A 72 7.14 3.82 21.06
CA ALA A 72 7.16 3.19 22.37
C ALA A 72 7.00 1.66 22.31
N HIS A 73 6.35 1.12 21.27
CA HIS A 73 6.23 -0.32 21.07
C HIS A 73 7.39 -0.85 20.21
N PRO A 74 8.12 -1.90 20.64
CA PRO A 74 9.38 -2.34 19.99
C PRO A 74 9.21 -2.83 18.55
N SER A 75 8.02 -3.28 18.19
CA SER A 75 7.68 -3.76 16.84
C SER A 75 6.95 -2.73 15.96
N LEU A 76 6.64 -1.53 16.46
CA LEU A 76 5.91 -0.51 15.70
C LEU A 76 6.82 0.65 15.33
N TYR A 77 6.68 1.09 14.09
CA TYR A 77 7.47 2.13 13.46
C TYR A 77 6.55 3.15 12.78
N LEU A 78 6.99 4.40 12.71
CA LEU A 78 6.30 5.48 11.99
C LEU A 78 7.21 6.02 10.89
N TRP A 79 6.67 6.25 9.71
CA TRP A 79 7.44 6.81 8.61
C TRP A 79 6.58 7.70 7.71
N GLN A 80 7.03 8.93 7.48
CA GLN A 80 6.38 9.87 6.55
C GLN A 80 7.09 9.83 5.20
N GLY A 81 6.35 9.53 4.13
CA GLY A 81 6.91 9.53 2.78
C GLY A 81 6.15 8.65 1.79
N ASP A 82 6.73 8.49 0.59
CA ASP A 82 6.17 7.67 -0.48
C ASP A 82 6.39 6.17 -0.21
N ILE A 83 5.32 5.45 0.15
CA ILE A 83 5.37 4.00 0.43
C ILE A 83 5.99 3.18 -0.70
N THR A 84 5.93 3.66 -1.95
CA THR A 84 6.49 2.96 -3.11
C THR A 84 8.02 2.97 -3.15
N ARG A 85 8.66 3.71 -2.22
CA ARG A 85 10.11 3.78 -2.03
C ARG A 85 10.62 2.98 -0.83
N LEU A 86 9.73 2.30 -0.11
CA LEU A 86 10.08 1.58 1.11
C LEU A 86 10.47 0.12 0.80
N ALA A 87 11.73 -0.22 1.02
CA ALA A 87 12.30 -1.55 0.83
C ALA A 87 12.06 -2.44 2.06
N VAL A 88 10.86 -3.05 2.09
CA VAL A 88 10.36 -3.95 3.12
C VAL A 88 9.82 -5.24 2.49
N ASP A 89 9.43 -6.22 3.30
CA ASP A 89 8.90 -7.47 2.75
C ASP A 89 7.51 -7.28 2.12
N ALA A 90 6.62 -6.51 2.75
CA ALA A 90 5.34 -6.14 2.16
C ALA A 90 4.95 -4.68 2.42
N ILE A 91 4.33 -4.07 1.42
CA ILE A 91 3.51 -2.86 1.60
C ILE A 91 2.04 -3.22 1.42
N VAL A 92 1.16 -2.49 2.10
CA VAL A 92 -0.29 -2.68 1.99
C VAL A 92 -0.87 -1.68 1.01
N ASN A 93 -1.62 -2.18 0.04
CA ASN A 93 -2.42 -1.40 -0.89
C ASN A 93 -3.87 -1.34 -0.38
N ALA A 94 -4.39 -0.12 -0.15
CA ALA A 94 -5.82 0.12 0.04
C ALA A 94 -6.55 0.05 -1.31
N ALA A 95 -6.87 -1.18 -1.72
CA ALA A 95 -7.46 -1.50 -3.00
C ALA A 95 -8.98 -1.28 -3.01
N ASN A 96 -9.53 -1.13 -4.22
CA ASN A 96 -10.96 -1.28 -4.45
C ASN A 96 -11.34 -2.76 -4.64
N SER A 97 -12.62 -3.09 -4.53
CA SER A 97 -13.12 -4.47 -4.59
C SER A 97 -12.86 -5.18 -5.93
N ALA A 98 -12.61 -4.44 -7.01
CA ALA A 98 -12.27 -5.02 -8.30
C ALA A 98 -10.83 -5.55 -8.35
N MET A 99 -9.95 -5.10 -7.46
CA MET A 99 -8.54 -5.49 -7.34
C MET A 99 -7.64 -5.14 -8.53
N LEU A 100 -8.14 -4.39 -9.51
CA LEU A 100 -7.41 -4.09 -10.75
C LEU A 100 -6.68 -2.76 -10.70
N GLY A 101 -6.49 -2.17 -9.52
CA GLY A 101 -5.93 -0.83 -9.36
C GLY A 101 -6.93 0.29 -9.70
N CYS A 102 -6.42 1.52 -9.69
CA CYS A 102 -7.18 2.71 -10.08
C CYS A 102 -7.16 2.90 -11.61
N PHE A 103 -8.33 3.21 -12.19
CA PHE A 103 -8.49 3.51 -13.62
C PHE A 103 -8.63 4.99 -13.94
N GLU A 104 -8.72 5.83 -12.90
CA GLU A 104 -8.78 7.28 -13.08
C GLU A 104 -7.36 7.81 -13.39
N PRO A 105 -7.15 8.46 -14.56
CA PRO A 105 -5.84 8.93 -14.98
C PRO A 105 -5.23 9.89 -13.97
N ASN A 106 -3.98 9.62 -13.56
CA ASN A 106 -3.21 10.49 -12.66
C ASN A 106 -3.87 10.74 -11.29
N HIS A 107 -4.84 9.92 -10.90
CA HIS A 107 -5.56 10.08 -9.65
C HIS A 107 -4.64 9.92 -8.45
N TYR A 108 -4.74 10.84 -7.50
CA TYR A 108 -3.87 10.91 -6.32
C TYR A 108 -4.33 9.97 -5.20
N CYS A 109 -4.50 8.68 -5.51
CA CYS A 109 -4.79 7.64 -4.53
C CYS A 109 -3.66 6.62 -4.43
N ILE A 110 -3.56 5.95 -3.28
CA ILE A 110 -2.48 5.00 -3.00
C ILE A 110 -2.49 3.80 -3.96
N ASP A 111 -3.68 3.36 -4.37
CA ASP A 111 -3.88 2.27 -5.34
C ASP A 111 -3.27 2.64 -6.71
N ASN A 112 -3.48 3.88 -7.15
CA ASN A 112 -2.88 4.40 -8.38
C ASN A 112 -1.35 4.47 -8.28
N GLN A 113 -0.81 4.98 -7.17
CA GLN A 113 0.62 5.11 -6.94
C GLN A 113 1.31 3.74 -6.95
N ILE A 114 0.81 2.79 -6.14
CA ILE A 114 1.36 1.44 -6.05
C ILE A 114 1.31 0.74 -7.42
N HIS A 115 0.17 0.78 -8.13
CA HIS A 115 0.08 0.17 -9.46
C HIS A 115 0.97 0.83 -10.51
N THR A 116 1.13 2.15 -10.47
CA THR A 116 1.99 2.87 -11.43
C THR A 116 3.46 2.49 -11.23
N PHE A 117 3.94 2.45 -9.98
CA PHE A 117 5.35 2.18 -9.69
C PHE A 117 5.72 0.69 -9.60
N ALA A 118 4.75 -0.20 -9.40
CA ALA A 118 4.94 -1.64 -9.57
C ALA A 118 4.97 -2.05 -11.05
N GLY A 119 4.31 -1.30 -11.93
CA GLY A 119 4.17 -1.61 -13.36
C GLY A 119 2.96 -2.48 -13.68
N VAL A 120 2.68 -2.68 -14.97
CA VAL A 120 1.48 -3.41 -15.45
C VAL A 120 1.42 -4.85 -14.94
N GLY A 121 2.58 -5.45 -14.63
CA GLY A 121 2.67 -6.79 -14.05
C GLY A 121 1.80 -6.97 -12.81
N LEU A 122 1.70 -5.95 -11.94
CA LEU A 122 0.85 -6.01 -10.76
C LEU A 122 -0.63 -6.15 -11.10
N ARG A 123 -1.11 -5.37 -12.09
CA ARG A 123 -2.50 -5.43 -12.55
C ARG A 123 -2.81 -6.80 -13.19
N LEU A 124 -1.87 -7.38 -13.92
CA LEU A 124 -2.03 -8.72 -14.51
C LEU A 124 -2.12 -9.80 -13.44
N ALA A 125 -1.23 -9.79 -12.45
CA ALA A 125 -1.29 -10.74 -11.33
C ALA A 125 -2.59 -10.61 -10.52
N CYS A 126 -3.07 -9.39 -10.29
CA CYS A 126 -4.38 -9.19 -9.67
C CYS A 126 -5.54 -9.75 -10.50
N ALA A 127 -5.48 -9.62 -11.84
CA ALA A 127 -6.49 -10.17 -12.73
C ALA A 127 -6.49 -11.70 -12.68
N ASP A 128 -5.32 -12.32 -12.64
CA ASP A 128 -5.16 -13.77 -12.51
C ASP A 128 -5.70 -14.28 -11.17
N LEU A 129 -5.40 -13.58 -10.06
CA LEU A 129 -5.97 -13.90 -8.74
C LEU A 129 -7.49 -13.77 -8.73
N LYS A 130 -8.04 -12.72 -9.35
CA LYS A 130 -9.49 -12.54 -9.48
C LYS A 130 -10.11 -13.69 -10.29
N LYS A 131 -9.48 -14.09 -11.39
CA LYS A 131 -9.92 -15.23 -12.20
C LYS A 131 -9.87 -16.55 -11.42
N ALA A 132 -8.80 -16.81 -10.68
CA ALA A 132 -8.65 -17.99 -9.83
C ALA A 132 -9.73 -18.06 -8.74
N ARG A 133 -10.22 -16.91 -8.25
CA ARG A 133 -11.34 -16.78 -7.32
C ARG A 133 -12.72 -16.79 -7.99
N GLY A 134 -12.82 -17.20 -9.25
CA GLY A 134 -14.07 -17.28 -10.01
C GLY A 134 -14.64 -15.92 -10.43
N GLY A 135 -13.78 -14.91 -10.62
CA GLY A 135 -14.18 -13.56 -11.05
C GLY A 135 -14.79 -12.69 -9.96
N LYS A 136 -14.88 -13.19 -8.72
CA LYS A 136 -15.56 -12.51 -7.61
C LYS A 136 -14.74 -11.31 -7.10
N PRO A 137 -15.40 -10.18 -6.74
CA PRO A 137 -14.75 -9.08 -6.04
C PRO A 137 -14.04 -9.54 -4.75
N LEU A 138 -13.04 -8.78 -4.30
CA LEU A 138 -12.48 -8.97 -2.96
C LEU A 138 -13.44 -8.34 -1.93
N PRO A 139 -13.98 -9.11 -0.97
CA PRO A 139 -14.85 -8.56 0.07
C PRO A 139 -14.11 -7.58 0.97
N VAL A 140 -14.86 -6.63 1.54
CA VAL A 140 -14.35 -5.69 2.55
C VAL A 140 -13.77 -6.47 3.75
N GLY A 141 -12.59 -6.05 4.21
CA GLY A 141 -11.87 -6.68 5.30
C GLY A 141 -11.17 -7.99 4.94
N GLN A 142 -10.99 -8.30 3.65
CA GLN A 142 -10.14 -9.41 3.19
C GLN A 142 -8.87 -8.88 2.52
N ALA A 143 -7.84 -9.71 2.49
CA ALA A 143 -6.56 -9.40 1.88
C ALA A 143 -6.11 -10.51 0.90
N LEU A 144 -5.38 -10.13 -0.14
CA LEU A 144 -4.66 -11.02 -1.06
C LEU A 144 -3.26 -10.48 -1.30
N MET A 145 -2.31 -11.35 -1.63
CA MET A 145 -0.92 -10.96 -1.86
C MET A 145 -0.48 -11.22 -3.29
N THR A 146 0.34 -10.32 -3.81
CA THR A 146 1.07 -10.43 -5.08
C THR A 146 2.53 -10.07 -4.85
N SER A 147 3.40 -10.38 -5.81
CA SER A 147 4.77 -9.86 -5.82
C SER A 147 4.78 -8.33 -5.98
N GLY A 148 5.84 -7.68 -5.50
CA GLY A 148 6.02 -6.23 -5.61
C GLY A 148 6.46 -5.73 -6.99
N PHE A 149 6.85 -6.65 -7.88
CA PHE A 149 7.35 -6.33 -9.23
C PHE A 149 8.50 -5.32 -9.19
N ASN A 150 8.24 -4.11 -9.66
CA ASN A 150 9.22 -3.04 -9.72
C ASN A 150 9.35 -2.26 -8.41
N LEU A 151 8.55 -2.54 -7.39
CA LEU A 151 8.70 -1.88 -6.10
C LEU A 151 9.95 -2.39 -5.37
N PRO A 152 10.57 -1.56 -4.51
CA PRO A 152 11.57 -2.02 -3.54
C PRO A 152 10.99 -3.03 -2.55
N ALA A 153 9.68 -2.95 -2.29
CA ALA A 153 8.95 -3.92 -1.49
C ALA A 153 8.84 -5.27 -2.21
N LYS A 154 9.06 -6.38 -1.51
CA LYS A 154 9.04 -7.71 -2.14
C LYS A 154 7.64 -8.16 -2.55
N GLN A 155 6.64 -7.80 -1.76
CA GLN A 155 5.24 -8.17 -1.95
C GLN A 155 4.32 -6.94 -1.79
N VAL A 156 3.14 -7.02 -2.39
CA VAL A 156 2.01 -6.10 -2.13
C VAL A 156 0.87 -6.91 -1.55
N ILE A 157 0.40 -6.50 -0.37
CA ILE A 157 -0.81 -7.05 0.25
C ILE A 157 -1.95 -6.09 -0.06
N HIS A 158 -2.90 -6.54 -0.87
CA HIS A 158 -4.06 -5.76 -1.27
C HIS A 158 -5.23 -6.05 -0.34
N THR A 159 -5.82 -5.01 0.24
CA THR A 159 -6.99 -5.13 1.10
C THR A 159 -8.06 -4.12 0.73
N VAL A 160 -9.32 -4.48 0.95
CA VAL A 160 -10.46 -3.59 0.72
C VAL A 160 -10.95 -3.07 2.07
N GLY A 161 -10.71 -1.79 2.33
CA GLY A 161 -11.25 -1.11 3.50
C GLY A 161 -12.72 -0.70 3.35
N PRO A 162 -13.42 -0.40 4.45
CA PRO A 162 -14.79 0.13 4.40
C PRO A 162 -14.83 1.53 3.78
N ARG A 163 -15.91 1.84 3.05
CA ARG A 163 -16.20 3.18 2.54
C ARG A 163 -17.26 3.84 3.42
N ILE A 164 -16.99 5.05 3.89
CA ILE A 164 -17.88 5.80 4.78
C ILE A 164 -18.75 6.74 3.94
N HIS A 165 -20.06 6.57 4.06
CA HIS A 165 -21.07 7.41 3.37
C HIS A 165 -21.77 8.39 4.32
N HIS A 166 -21.82 8.06 5.61
CA HIS A 166 -22.53 8.82 6.64
C HIS A 166 -21.73 8.83 7.94
N LEU A 167 -21.82 9.95 8.67
CA LEU A 167 -21.31 10.09 10.02
C LEU A 167 -22.47 10.08 11.03
N PRO A 168 -22.26 9.59 12.26
CA PRO A 168 -21.02 9.00 12.79
C PRO A 168 -20.69 7.63 12.16
N VAL A 169 -19.43 7.22 12.19
CA VAL A 169 -19.01 5.91 11.68
C VAL A 169 -19.68 4.80 12.49
N SER A 170 -20.38 3.90 11.81
CA SER A 170 -21.10 2.81 12.48
C SER A 170 -20.14 1.75 13.05
N PRO A 171 -20.53 1.03 14.13
CA PRO A 171 -19.71 -0.05 14.68
C PRO A 171 -19.32 -1.11 13.64
N MET A 172 -20.22 -1.41 12.71
CA MET A 172 -19.94 -2.33 11.60
C MET A 172 -18.77 -1.86 10.71
N MET A 173 -18.67 -0.55 10.44
CA MET A 173 -17.55 -0.01 9.65
C MET A 173 -16.23 -0.05 10.42
N GLN A 174 -16.27 0.19 11.73
CA GLN A 174 -15.10 0.05 12.60
C GLN A 174 -14.61 -1.41 12.58
N ASP A 175 -15.51 -2.38 12.72
CA ASP A 175 -15.16 -3.80 12.67
C ASP A 175 -14.60 -4.24 11.31
N LEU A 176 -15.13 -3.69 10.21
CA LEU A 176 -14.60 -3.94 8.87
C LEU A 176 -13.19 -3.37 8.69
N LEU A 177 -12.89 -2.21 9.27
CA LEU A 177 -11.53 -1.65 9.26
C LEU A 177 -10.56 -2.54 10.07
N LYS A 178 -10.95 -2.94 11.30
CA LYS A 178 -10.19 -3.90 12.11
C LYS A 178 -9.90 -5.19 11.34
N LYS A 179 -10.92 -5.72 10.66
CA LYS A 179 -10.81 -6.93 9.86
C LYS A 179 -9.81 -6.77 8.71
N ALA A 180 -9.79 -5.61 8.04
CA ALA A 180 -8.82 -5.33 6.97
C ALA A 180 -7.36 -5.37 7.48
N TYR A 181 -7.07 -4.74 8.63
CA TYR A 181 -5.75 -4.79 9.24
C TYR A 181 -5.35 -6.22 9.64
N ARG A 182 -6.23 -6.94 10.35
CA ARG A 182 -5.96 -8.33 10.76
C ARG A 182 -5.73 -9.26 9.57
N ALA A 183 -6.50 -9.10 8.50
CA ALA A 183 -6.31 -9.90 7.28
C ALA A 183 -4.94 -9.67 6.64
N CYS A 184 -4.45 -8.43 6.63
CA CYS A 184 -3.11 -8.12 6.10
C CYS A 184 -2.00 -8.72 6.98
N LEU A 185 -2.12 -8.57 8.29
CA LEU A 185 -1.16 -9.12 9.25
C LEU A 185 -1.10 -10.65 9.16
N ALA A 186 -2.26 -11.32 9.13
CA ALA A 186 -2.34 -12.76 8.96
C ALA A 186 -1.74 -13.23 7.63
N CYS A 187 -1.96 -12.48 6.54
CA CYS A 187 -1.36 -12.78 5.24
C CYS A 187 0.17 -12.71 5.31
N ALA A 188 0.73 -11.68 5.97
CA ALA A 188 2.17 -11.52 6.15
C ALA A 188 2.79 -12.62 7.02
N ASP A 189 2.16 -12.98 8.14
CA ASP A 189 2.64 -14.06 9.01
C ASP A 189 2.59 -15.42 8.31
N GLN A 190 1.50 -15.73 7.59
CA GLN A 190 1.38 -16.97 6.82
C GLN A 190 2.45 -17.10 5.74
N ALA A 191 2.91 -15.97 5.19
CA ALA A 191 4.00 -15.92 4.21
C ALA A 191 5.39 -15.83 4.85
N GLY A 192 5.50 -15.80 6.18
CA GLY A 192 6.78 -15.72 6.89
C GLY A 192 7.52 -14.39 6.69
N LEU A 193 6.80 -13.30 6.45
CA LEU A 193 7.41 -11.98 6.26
C LEU A 193 7.89 -11.40 7.59
N ALA A 194 8.94 -10.59 7.57
CA ALA A 194 9.47 -9.94 8.78
C ALA A 194 8.98 -8.50 8.93
N THR A 195 8.63 -7.83 7.82
CA THR A 195 8.25 -6.41 7.79
C THR A 195 7.01 -6.16 6.94
N ILE A 196 6.09 -5.33 7.45
CA ILE A 196 4.90 -4.88 6.73
C ILE A 196 4.67 -3.39 6.94
N ALA A 197 4.39 -2.65 5.87
CA ALA A 197 4.06 -1.23 5.94
C ALA A 197 2.62 -0.96 5.52
N PHE A 198 1.86 -0.27 6.36
CA PHE A 198 0.48 0.14 6.10
C PHE A 198 0.44 1.59 5.64
N CYS A 199 -0.22 1.86 4.51
CA CYS A 199 -0.80 3.18 4.29
C CYS A 199 -2.03 3.38 5.19
N CYS A 200 -2.50 4.62 5.36
CA CYS A 200 -3.77 4.90 6.05
C CYS A 200 -4.98 4.32 5.28
N ILE A 201 -5.40 3.10 5.64
CA ILE A 201 -6.52 2.40 4.97
C ILE A 201 -7.80 3.21 5.13
N SER A 202 -8.50 3.41 4.01
CA SER A 202 -9.81 4.08 3.91
C SER A 202 -9.87 5.59 4.18
N THR A 203 -8.78 6.26 4.59
CA THR A 203 -8.86 7.67 5.05
C THR A 203 -8.80 8.73 3.94
N GLY A 204 -8.47 8.35 2.72
CA GLY A 204 -8.52 9.21 1.54
C GLY A 204 -9.86 9.04 0.82
N GLU A 205 -9.81 8.38 -0.33
CA GLU A 205 -10.96 8.17 -1.24
C GLU A 205 -12.20 7.50 -0.61
N PHE A 206 -12.03 6.79 0.50
CA PHE A 206 -13.13 6.07 1.18
C PHE A 206 -13.67 6.85 2.39
N SER A 207 -13.18 8.07 2.61
CA SER A 207 -13.70 9.07 3.54
C SER A 207 -13.80 8.64 5.00
N TYR A 208 -12.98 7.67 5.44
CA TYR A 208 -12.90 7.32 6.85
C TYR A 208 -12.18 8.46 7.61
N PRO A 209 -12.81 9.09 8.61
CA PRO A 209 -12.16 10.15 9.39
C PRO A 209 -10.85 9.64 9.99
N ILE A 210 -9.75 10.34 9.74
CA ILE A 210 -8.42 9.83 10.10
C ILE A 210 -8.21 9.78 11.61
N GLU A 211 -8.86 10.70 12.34
CA GLU A 211 -8.89 10.77 13.79
C GLU A 211 -9.59 9.53 14.40
N GLU A 212 -10.58 8.95 13.70
CA GLU A 212 -11.25 7.72 14.12
C GLU A 212 -10.52 6.45 13.62
N ALA A 213 -9.93 6.50 12.42
CA ALA A 213 -9.23 5.36 11.81
C ALA A 213 -7.90 5.05 12.50
N THR A 214 -7.17 6.08 12.94
CA THR A 214 -5.81 5.94 13.46
C THR A 214 -5.76 5.13 14.76
N PRO A 215 -6.59 5.41 15.79
CA PRO A 215 -6.66 4.56 16.98
C PRO A 215 -7.00 3.11 16.63
N ILE A 216 -7.97 2.88 15.74
CA ILE A 216 -8.35 1.53 15.29
C ILE A 216 -7.16 0.80 14.66
N ALA A 217 -6.37 1.47 13.81
CA ALA A 217 -5.19 0.89 13.18
C ALA A 217 -4.16 0.46 14.23
N ILE A 218 -3.79 1.36 15.14
CA ILE A 218 -2.78 1.13 16.17
C ILE A 218 -3.23 0.03 17.14
N GLU A 219 -4.45 0.11 17.65
CA GLU A 219 -5.01 -0.88 18.58
C GLU A 219 -5.11 -2.26 17.94
N THR A 220 -5.60 -2.34 16.69
CA THR A 220 -5.75 -3.62 15.99
C THR A 220 -4.41 -4.30 15.76
N VAL A 221 -3.41 -3.54 15.31
CA VAL A 221 -2.06 -4.07 15.09
C VAL A 221 -1.43 -4.50 16.41
N SER A 222 -1.51 -3.66 17.45
CA SER A 222 -0.94 -3.97 18.77
C SER A 222 -1.58 -5.21 19.38
N ALA A 223 -2.91 -5.30 19.34
CA ALA A 223 -3.66 -6.47 19.82
C ALA A 223 -3.28 -7.73 19.04
N TYR A 224 -3.19 -7.66 17.71
CA TYR A 224 -2.79 -8.80 16.90
C TYR A 224 -1.38 -9.32 17.26
N LEU A 225 -0.40 -8.42 17.41
CA LEU A 225 0.96 -8.79 17.78
C LEU A 225 1.02 -9.45 19.17
N ALA A 226 0.25 -8.92 20.14
CA ALA A 226 0.16 -9.46 21.49
C ALA A 226 -0.53 -10.84 21.53
N GLU A 227 -1.68 -10.97 20.85
CA GLU A 227 -2.49 -12.19 20.82
C GLU A 227 -1.78 -13.37 20.13
N THR A 228 -1.02 -13.10 19.07
CA THR A 228 -0.39 -14.14 18.24
C THR A 228 1.07 -14.40 18.60
N GLY A 229 1.71 -13.49 19.34
CA GLY A 229 3.15 -13.52 19.58
C GLY A 229 4.00 -13.23 18.33
N SER A 230 3.38 -12.74 17.26
CA SER A 230 4.03 -12.43 15.97
C SER A 230 5.27 -11.54 16.16
N LYS A 231 6.28 -11.80 15.32
CA LYS A 231 7.53 -11.03 15.28
C LYS A 231 7.55 -10.00 14.16
N LEU A 232 6.42 -9.79 13.48
CA LEU A 232 6.28 -8.77 12.46
C LEU A 232 6.67 -7.40 13.00
N LYS A 233 7.48 -6.68 12.23
CA LYS A 233 7.73 -5.26 12.42
C LYS A 233 6.78 -4.49 11.52
N VAL A 234 5.94 -3.66 12.12
CA VAL A 234 4.85 -2.97 11.44
C VAL A 234 5.19 -1.49 11.33
N ILE A 235 5.12 -0.96 10.11
CA ILE A 235 5.38 0.45 9.80
C ILE A 235 4.05 1.11 9.46
N PHE A 236 3.67 2.16 10.19
CA PHE A 236 2.61 3.06 9.79
C PHE A 236 3.20 4.12 8.87
N ASN A 237 2.86 4.06 7.59
CA ASN A 237 3.24 5.05 6.61
C ASN A 237 2.15 6.14 6.48
N VAL A 238 2.60 7.39 6.55
CA VAL A 238 1.76 8.59 6.46
C VAL A 238 2.33 9.55 5.41
N TRP A 239 1.51 10.50 4.95
CA TRP A 239 1.91 11.46 3.92
C TRP A 239 2.04 12.88 4.45
N THR A 240 1.02 13.38 5.14
CA THR A 240 0.99 14.78 5.60
C THR A 240 1.54 14.94 7.01
N ASP A 241 2.00 16.14 7.33
CA ASP A 241 2.51 16.47 8.68
C ASP A 241 1.42 16.29 9.74
N SER A 242 0.16 16.58 9.40
CA SER A 242 -0.98 16.36 10.30
C SER A 242 -1.20 14.87 10.62
N GLN A 243 -1.06 13.99 9.62
CA GLN A 243 -1.15 12.56 9.81
C GLN A 243 0.01 12.04 10.64
N TYR A 244 1.22 12.52 10.34
CA TYR A 244 2.40 12.20 11.12
C TYR A 244 2.25 12.59 12.57
N GLN A 245 1.83 13.83 12.86
CA GLN A 245 1.62 14.31 14.22
C GLN A 245 0.58 13.46 14.96
N LEU A 246 -0.54 13.14 14.31
CA LEU A 246 -1.60 12.31 14.90
C LEU A 246 -1.09 10.90 15.27
N TYR A 247 -0.42 10.20 14.34
CA TYR A 247 0.16 8.89 14.62
C TYR A 247 1.26 8.99 15.66
N HIS A 248 2.12 10.00 15.58
CA HIS A 248 3.23 10.23 16.50
C HIS A 248 2.72 10.37 17.93
N ASP A 249 1.73 11.21 18.18
CA ASP A 249 1.19 11.47 19.51
C ASP A 249 0.57 10.21 20.12
N LEU A 250 -0.18 9.44 19.32
CA LEU A 250 -0.80 8.20 19.78
C LEU A 250 0.24 7.10 20.07
N LEU A 251 1.25 6.95 19.21
CA LEU A 251 2.30 5.93 19.33
C LEU A 251 3.34 6.22 20.44
N HIS A 252 3.39 7.45 20.95
CA HIS A 252 4.29 7.88 22.03
C HIS A 252 3.57 8.26 23.33
N SER A 253 2.24 8.16 23.37
CA SER A 253 1.47 8.39 24.59
C SER A 253 1.70 7.29 25.63
N LYS A 254 1.67 7.65 26.93
CA LYS A 254 1.88 6.70 28.04
C LYS A 254 0.83 5.58 28.12
N GLU A 255 -0.34 5.75 27.49
CA GLU A 255 -1.39 4.72 27.43
C GLU A 255 -1.03 3.56 26.50
N ALA A 256 -0.28 3.81 25.42
CA ALA A 256 0.24 2.76 24.53
C ALA A 256 1.20 1.79 25.26
N SER A 257 1.91 2.28 26.27
CA SER A 257 2.77 1.47 27.14
C SER A 257 1.99 0.57 28.12
N HIS A 258 0.72 0.86 28.43
CA HIS A 258 -0.03 0.05 29.38
C HIS A 258 -0.51 -1.29 28.79
N VAL A 259 -0.87 -1.33 27.51
CA VAL A 259 -1.25 -2.56 26.79
C VAL A 259 -0.08 -3.56 26.69
N ALA A 260 1.15 -3.07 26.61
CA ALA A 260 2.35 -3.92 26.62
C ALA A 260 2.68 -4.48 28.02
N SER A 261 2.33 -3.74 29.09
CA SER A 261 2.68 -4.11 30.47
C SER A 261 1.65 -4.98 31.19
N THR A 262 0.36 -4.90 30.85
CA THR A 262 -0.70 -5.64 31.55
C THR A 262 -0.73 -7.14 31.25
N ASN A 263 -0.12 -7.60 30.15
CA ASN A 263 -0.11 -9.01 29.76
C ASN A 263 1.15 -9.78 30.22
N SER A 264 2.06 -9.14 30.96
CA SER A 264 3.22 -9.82 31.58
C SER A 264 2.92 -10.40 32.97
N ASN A 265 1.69 -10.21 33.49
CA ASN A 265 1.28 -10.59 34.84
C ASN A 265 0.16 -11.64 34.90
N LEU A 266 -0.12 -12.37 33.81
CA LEU A 266 -1.02 -13.51 33.84
C LEU A 266 -0.34 -14.74 33.22
N SER A 267 0.26 -15.52 34.15
CA SER A 267 0.72 -16.92 34.09
C SER A 267 1.77 -17.32 33.05
#